data_AF-A0A3D0H2F4-F1
#
_entry.id   AF-A0A3D0H2F4-F1
#
_cell.length_a   1.000
_cell.length_b   1.000
_cell.length_c   1.000
_cell.angle_alpha   90.00
_cell.angle_beta   90.00
_cell.angle_gamma   90.00
#
_symmetry.space_group_name_H-M   'P 1'
#
loop_
_entity.id
_entity.type
_entity.pdbx_description
1 polymer ?
#
loop_
_entity_poly.entity_id
_entity_poly.type
_entity_poly.pdbx_seq_one_letter_code
_entity_poly.pdbx_strand_id
1 'polypeptide(L)'
;MSGIKIVLVYFSATDVTHTYVNKIQGNLLGQGGAVQVFNVTAHSARQSPLVFEAFNGVIFGFPVFSDFAPSVINNWLPTLDGQGKKSALFFTYGGRTTGYAHFHTKLLLERAGFRVLFSAEFLGRHSFNIGGWRILPERPNAQDLAVAEEYAALAIDRFSQNAPSVLRLQKPFGYDQVISSLANAQETTERQWKNPVRTIEECSMCGICETECPTQAFDAVTGLSNPRTCIGCMHCVYICPDKALKVDDVKGVYESFLSNWHVTEEMMNAKQSRIIIESWQTAS
;
A
#
# COMPACT_ATOMS: atom_id res chain seq x y z
N MET A 1 9.16 -30.70 -2.24
CA MET A 1 9.80 -29.36 -2.30
C MET A 1 9.19 -28.66 -3.50
N SER A 2 8.22 -27.77 -3.28
CA SER A 2 7.47 -27.15 -4.37
C SER A 2 8.38 -26.11 -5.06
N GLY A 3 8.77 -26.37 -6.31
CA GLY A 3 9.48 -25.43 -7.17
C GLY A 3 8.60 -24.26 -7.62
N ILE A 4 7.83 -23.68 -6.69
CA ILE A 4 6.91 -22.58 -6.95
C ILE A 4 7.68 -21.27 -7.03
N LYS A 5 7.50 -20.54 -8.11
CA LYS A 5 8.09 -19.22 -8.34
C LYS A 5 7.03 -18.14 -8.13
N ILE A 6 7.21 -17.30 -7.13
CA ILE A 6 6.28 -16.22 -6.78
C ILE A 6 6.97 -14.88 -6.97
N VAL A 7 6.23 -13.90 -7.44
CA VAL A 7 6.71 -12.51 -7.49
C VAL A 7 5.89 -11.65 -6.55
N LEU A 8 6.57 -10.87 -5.71
CA LEU A 8 6.00 -9.87 -4.82
C LEU A 8 6.17 -8.50 -5.47
N VAL A 9 5.07 -7.79 -5.70
CA VAL A 9 5.05 -6.43 -6.26
C VAL A 9 4.45 -5.52 -5.21
N TYR A 10 5.16 -4.47 -4.81
CA TYR A 10 4.67 -3.64 -3.70
C TYR A 10 4.98 -2.15 -3.81
N PHE A 11 4.13 -1.36 -3.17
CA PHE A 11 4.37 0.06 -2.90
C PHE A 11 4.50 0.25 -1.40
N SER A 12 5.49 1.01 -0.93
CA SER A 12 5.70 1.25 0.50
C SER A 12 6.22 2.65 0.75
N ALA A 13 5.38 3.54 1.28
CA ALA A 13 5.79 4.91 1.55
C ALA A 13 6.66 5.03 2.82
N THR A 14 6.26 4.38 3.91
CA THR A 14 6.93 4.49 5.23
C THR A 14 7.25 3.11 5.81
N ASP A 15 7.70 2.20 4.95
CA ASP A 15 8.18 0.83 5.24
C ASP A 15 7.25 -0.19 5.88
N VAL A 16 6.01 0.17 6.21
CA VAL A 16 5.05 -0.80 6.75
C VAL A 16 4.83 -1.94 5.73
N THR A 17 4.48 -1.62 4.48
CA THR A 17 4.26 -2.64 3.45
C THR A 17 5.53 -3.43 3.13
N HIS A 18 6.69 -2.75 3.05
CA HIS A 18 7.99 -3.41 2.87
C HIS A 18 8.29 -4.41 4.00
N THR A 19 7.95 -4.09 5.25
CA THR A 19 8.13 -5.00 6.39
C THR A 19 7.35 -6.31 6.19
N TYR A 20 6.10 -6.23 5.74
CA TYR A 20 5.30 -7.42 5.43
C TYR A 20 5.83 -8.18 4.21
N VAL A 21 6.28 -7.49 3.17
CA VAL A 21 6.92 -8.12 2.00
C VAL A 21 8.13 -8.95 2.43
N ASN A 22 9.02 -8.40 3.26
CA ASN A 22 10.19 -9.13 3.75
C ASN A 22 9.81 -10.36 4.57
N LYS A 23 8.77 -10.24 5.41
CA LYS A 23 8.26 -11.36 6.20
C LYS A 23 7.71 -12.48 5.29
N ILE A 24 6.87 -12.11 4.32
CA ILE A 24 6.28 -13.04 3.35
C ILE A 24 7.39 -13.68 2.51
N GLN A 25 8.33 -12.90 1.99
CA GLN A 25 9.47 -13.38 1.21
C GLN A 25 10.29 -14.42 1.99
N GLY A 26 10.67 -14.10 3.24
CA GLY A 26 11.44 -15.01 4.08
C GLY A 26 10.72 -16.35 4.31
N ASN A 27 9.41 -16.30 4.55
CA ASN A 27 8.61 -17.50 4.74
C ASN A 27 8.51 -18.33 3.45
N LEU A 28 8.27 -17.70 2.30
CA LEU A 28 8.21 -18.36 1.00
C LEU A 28 9.55 -19.04 0.63
N LEU A 29 10.67 -18.37 0.87
CA LEU A 29 12.02 -18.93 0.65
C LEU A 29 12.30 -20.09 1.60
N GLY A 30 11.93 -19.98 2.87
CA GLY A 30 12.09 -21.03 3.88
C GLY A 30 11.33 -22.32 3.56
N GLN A 31 10.25 -22.23 2.78
CA GLN A 31 9.48 -23.38 2.30
C GLN A 31 9.99 -23.94 0.95
N GLY A 32 11.12 -23.44 0.44
CA GLY A 32 11.76 -23.91 -0.79
C GLY A 32 11.19 -23.28 -2.08
N GLY A 33 10.41 -22.21 -1.98
CA GLY A 33 9.96 -21.43 -3.14
C GLY A 33 11.05 -20.51 -3.69
N ALA A 34 10.90 -20.11 -4.94
CA ALA A 34 11.71 -19.06 -5.55
C ALA A 34 10.92 -17.73 -5.54
N VAL A 35 11.53 -16.66 -5.05
CA VAL A 35 10.84 -15.37 -4.88
C VAL A 35 11.59 -14.26 -5.60
N GLN A 36 10.86 -13.45 -6.36
CA GLN A 36 11.35 -12.18 -6.89
C GLN A 36 10.54 -11.03 -6.28
N VAL A 37 11.19 -9.90 -6.00
CA VAL A 37 10.55 -8.74 -5.38
C VAL A 37 10.73 -7.53 -6.28
N PHE A 38 9.64 -6.80 -6.54
CA PHE A 38 9.62 -5.53 -7.27
C PHE A 38 9.01 -4.45 -6.38
N ASN A 39 9.86 -3.50 -5.98
CA ASN A 39 9.41 -2.27 -5.35
C ASN A 39 8.96 -1.28 -6.43
N VAL A 40 7.67 -0.97 -6.47
CA VAL A 40 7.06 -0.03 -7.42
C VAL A 40 6.74 1.31 -6.76
N THR A 41 7.46 1.70 -5.70
CA THR A 41 7.26 2.97 -4.98
C THR A 41 7.69 4.18 -5.81
N ALA A 42 8.92 4.17 -6.33
CA ALA A 42 9.43 5.24 -7.18
C ALA A 42 8.65 5.34 -8.50
N HIS A 43 8.54 6.56 -9.04
CA HIS A 43 7.89 6.78 -10.34
C HIS A 43 8.59 6.02 -11.48
N SER A 44 9.92 6.03 -11.48
CA SER A 44 10.76 5.35 -12.48
C SER A 44 10.55 3.84 -12.51
N ALA A 45 10.35 3.21 -11.35
CA ALA A 45 10.12 1.77 -11.23
C ALA A 45 8.84 1.29 -11.95
N ARG A 46 7.89 2.21 -12.17
CA ARG A 46 6.62 1.93 -12.87
C ARG A 46 6.66 2.23 -14.37
N GLN A 47 7.78 2.71 -14.90
CA GLN A 47 7.95 2.99 -16.34
C GLN A 47 8.40 1.76 -17.14
N SER A 48 8.90 0.73 -16.46
CA SER A 48 9.34 -0.51 -17.10
C SER A 48 8.22 -1.56 -17.06
N PRO A 49 8.00 -2.32 -18.15
CA PRO A 49 7.02 -3.38 -18.15
C PRO A 49 7.45 -4.52 -17.21
N LEU A 50 6.49 -5.09 -16.50
CA LEU A 50 6.70 -6.29 -15.68
C LEU A 50 6.19 -7.52 -16.45
N VAL A 51 7.02 -8.57 -16.48
CA VAL A 51 6.70 -9.84 -17.15
C VAL A 51 6.45 -10.93 -16.11
N PHE A 52 5.26 -11.53 -16.16
CA PHE A 52 4.80 -12.49 -15.14
C PHE A 52 4.81 -13.96 -15.59
N GLU A 53 5.14 -14.23 -16.86
CA GLU A 53 4.96 -15.55 -17.49
C GLU A 53 5.65 -16.68 -16.72
N ALA A 54 6.90 -16.47 -16.31
CA ALA A 54 7.73 -17.46 -15.61
C ALA A 54 7.31 -17.73 -14.15
N PHE A 55 6.32 -17.02 -13.60
CA PHE A 55 5.88 -17.16 -12.21
C PHE A 55 4.61 -18.01 -12.12
N ASN A 56 4.43 -18.72 -11.01
CA ASN A 56 3.20 -19.43 -10.70
C ASN A 56 2.10 -18.50 -10.17
N GLY A 57 2.50 -17.40 -9.51
CA GLY A 57 1.57 -16.39 -9.02
C GLY A 57 2.24 -15.08 -8.63
N VAL A 58 1.42 -14.04 -8.49
CA VAL A 58 1.83 -12.67 -8.15
C VAL A 58 1.15 -12.23 -6.86
N ILE A 59 1.89 -11.64 -5.93
CA ILE A 59 1.32 -11.01 -4.73
C ILE A 59 1.51 -9.50 -4.84
N PHE A 60 0.41 -8.75 -4.72
CA PHE A 60 0.40 -7.30 -4.76
C PHE A 60 0.22 -6.71 -3.36
N GLY A 61 1.18 -5.94 -2.85
CA GLY A 61 1.15 -5.34 -1.52
C GLY A 61 1.12 -3.81 -1.55
N PHE A 62 0.07 -3.18 -1.04
CA PHE A 62 -0.07 -1.71 -1.07
C PHE A 62 -0.58 -1.15 0.26
N PRO A 63 -0.28 0.12 0.61
CA PRO A 63 -0.96 0.79 1.70
C PRO A 63 -2.35 1.28 1.29
N VAL A 64 -3.24 1.52 2.25
CA VAL A 64 -4.52 2.19 2.00
C VAL A 64 -4.34 3.70 2.17
N PHE A 65 -4.58 4.46 1.10
CA PHE A 65 -4.65 5.93 1.08
C PHE A 65 -6.07 6.35 0.71
N SER A 66 -6.74 7.07 1.62
CA SER A 66 -8.09 7.60 1.43
C SER A 66 -9.08 6.54 0.91
N ASP A 67 -9.13 5.38 1.58
CA ASP A 67 -10.04 4.25 1.28
C ASP A 67 -9.72 3.49 -0.03
N PHE A 68 -8.59 3.77 -0.70
CA PHE A 68 -8.12 3.07 -1.90
C PHE A 68 -6.64 2.68 -1.79
N ALA A 69 -6.10 1.93 -2.77
CA ALA A 69 -4.64 1.92 -2.97
C ALA A 69 -4.17 3.32 -3.41
N PRO A 70 -2.86 3.65 -3.34
CA PRO A 70 -2.36 4.96 -3.78
C PRO A 70 -2.79 5.25 -5.22
N SER A 71 -3.19 6.49 -5.52
CA SER A 71 -3.71 6.87 -6.85
C SER A 71 -2.77 6.50 -7.99
N VAL A 72 -1.45 6.65 -7.78
CA VAL A 72 -0.42 6.23 -8.74
C VAL A 72 -0.42 4.73 -9.03
N ILE A 73 -0.83 3.90 -8.06
CA ILE A 73 -0.99 2.46 -8.24
C ILE A 73 -2.31 2.17 -8.96
N ASN A 74 -3.40 2.82 -8.58
CA ASN A 74 -4.68 2.65 -9.29
C ASN A 74 -4.57 3.00 -10.79
N ASN A 75 -3.78 4.02 -11.13
CA ASN A 75 -3.52 4.42 -12.51
C ASN A 75 -2.57 3.46 -13.23
N TRP A 76 -1.65 2.83 -12.51
CA TRP A 76 -0.63 1.95 -13.08
C TRP A 76 -1.11 0.52 -13.32
N LEU A 77 -1.90 -0.05 -12.39
CA LEU A 77 -2.36 -1.45 -12.49
C LEU A 77 -3.04 -1.80 -13.83
N PRO A 78 -3.88 -0.95 -14.43
CA PRO A 78 -4.50 -1.23 -15.74
C PRO A 78 -3.52 -1.35 -16.91
N THR A 79 -2.27 -0.88 -16.76
CA THR A 79 -1.23 -0.96 -17.79
C THR A 79 -0.53 -2.32 -17.83
N LEU A 80 -0.77 -3.16 -16.82
CA LEU A 80 -0.18 -4.50 -16.72
C LEU A 80 -0.91 -5.50 -17.63
N ASP A 81 -0.19 -6.55 -18.01
CA ASP A 81 -0.76 -7.72 -18.68
C ASP A 81 -0.57 -8.96 -17.79
N GLY A 82 -1.65 -9.37 -17.15
CA GLY A 82 -1.68 -10.48 -16.21
C GLY A 82 -1.77 -11.85 -16.87
N GLN A 83 -2.19 -11.96 -18.14
CA GLN A 83 -2.23 -13.22 -18.90
C GLN A 83 -2.87 -14.42 -18.14
N GLY A 84 -3.95 -14.16 -17.40
CA GLY A 84 -4.66 -15.17 -16.60
C GLY A 84 -3.91 -15.61 -15.32
N LYS A 85 -2.81 -14.94 -14.95
CA LYS A 85 -1.96 -15.34 -13.83
C LYS A 85 -2.71 -15.28 -12.51
N LYS A 86 -2.50 -16.31 -11.68
CA LYS A 86 -3.01 -16.32 -10.30
C LYS A 86 -2.39 -15.18 -9.53
N SER A 87 -3.20 -14.46 -8.79
CA SER A 87 -2.72 -13.38 -7.94
C SER A 87 -3.37 -13.40 -6.57
N ALA A 88 -2.71 -12.75 -5.63
CA ALA A 88 -3.25 -12.39 -4.34
C ALA A 88 -2.87 -10.94 -4.07
N LEU A 89 -3.55 -10.32 -3.10
CA LEU A 89 -3.22 -8.96 -2.70
C LEU A 89 -3.23 -8.80 -1.19
N PHE A 90 -2.57 -7.78 -0.67
CA PHE A 90 -2.73 -7.39 0.71
C PHE A 90 -2.64 -5.88 0.86
N PHE A 91 -3.31 -5.38 1.90
CA PHE A 91 -3.33 -3.98 2.23
C PHE A 91 -2.76 -3.73 3.62
N THR A 92 -1.88 -2.74 3.74
CA THR A 92 -1.47 -2.22 5.04
C THR A 92 -2.23 -0.95 5.38
N TYR A 93 -2.72 -0.80 6.61
CA TYR A 93 -3.55 0.34 6.98
C TYR A 93 -3.43 0.72 8.46
N GLY A 94 -3.73 1.99 8.75
CA GLY A 94 -3.71 2.58 10.10
C GLY A 94 -4.97 2.31 10.92
N GLY A 95 -5.61 1.15 10.79
CA GLY A 95 -6.68 0.73 11.70
C GLY A 95 -8.07 1.37 11.53
N ARG A 96 -8.24 2.51 10.81
CA ARG A 96 -9.59 3.07 10.56
C ARG A 96 -10.44 2.13 9.70
N THR A 97 -10.13 2.01 8.43
CA THR A 97 -10.82 1.14 7.46
C THR A 97 -9.92 0.91 6.25
N THR A 98 -10.15 -0.20 5.54
CA THR A 98 -9.60 -0.43 4.20
C THR A 98 -10.54 0.06 3.09
N GLY A 99 -11.76 0.45 3.46
CA GLY A 99 -12.73 1.11 2.59
C GLY A 99 -13.00 0.33 1.30
N TYR A 100 -12.67 0.92 0.17
CA TYR A 100 -12.88 0.35 -1.17
C TYR A 100 -11.63 -0.33 -1.73
N ALA A 101 -10.49 -0.31 -1.01
CA ALA A 101 -9.18 -0.69 -1.54
C ALA A 101 -9.16 -2.12 -2.09
N HIS A 102 -9.67 -3.10 -1.34
CA HIS A 102 -9.76 -4.49 -1.75
C HIS A 102 -10.61 -4.67 -3.02
N PHE A 103 -11.84 -4.15 -2.99
CA PHE A 103 -12.78 -4.31 -4.09
C PHE A 103 -12.29 -3.60 -5.36
N HIS A 104 -11.87 -2.34 -5.24
CA HIS A 104 -11.40 -1.55 -6.36
C HIS A 104 -10.15 -2.16 -7.00
N THR A 105 -9.14 -2.50 -6.20
CA THR A 105 -7.88 -3.05 -6.70
C THR A 105 -8.08 -4.41 -7.33
N LYS A 106 -8.96 -5.26 -6.76
CA LYS A 106 -9.35 -6.51 -7.38
C LYS A 106 -9.95 -6.28 -8.78
N LEU A 107 -10.86 -5.31 -8.94
CA LEU A 107 -11.44 -5.00 -10.26
C LEU A 107 -10.37 -4.54 -11.26
N LEU A 108 -9.42 -3.70 -10.84
CA LEU A 108 -8.32 -3.25 -11.70
C LEU A 108 -7.43 -4.42 -12.14
N LEU A 109 -7.05 -5.29 -11.21
CA LEU A 109 -6.24 -6.48 -11.50
C LEU A 109 -6.97 -7.47 -12.42
N GLU A 110 -8.26 -7.71 -12.21
CA GLU A 110 -9.03 -8.61 -13.08
C GLU A 110 -9.19 -8.04 -14.49
N ARG A 111 -9.37 -6.72 -14.63
CA ARG A 111 -9.36 -6.05 -15.94
C ARG A 111 -8.01 -6.13 -16.63
N ALA A 112 -6.92 -6.09 -15.87
CA ALA A 112 -5.56 -6.33 -16.35
C ALA A 112 -5.27 -7.83 -16.60
N GLY A 113 -6.26 -8.71 -16.50
CA GLY A 113 -6.12 -10.13 -16.85
C GLY A 113 -5.60 -11.03 -15.73
N PHE A 114 -5.53 -10.57 -14.48
CA PHE A 114 -5.16 -11.42 -13.34
C PHE A 114 -6.36 -12.19 -12.76
N ARG A 115 -6.07 -13.30 -12.08
CA ARG A 115 -7.04 -14.10 -11.31
C ARG A 115 -6.78 -13.95 -9.82
N VAL A 116 -7.48 -13.02 -9.17
CA VAL A 116 -7.32 -12.74 -7.73
C VAL A 116 -7.96 -13.86 -6.89
N LEU A 117 -7.16 -14.53 -6.06
CA LEU A 117 -7.56 -15.73 -5.32
C LEU A 117 -7.91 -15.46 -3.86
N PHE A 118 -7.18 -14.57 -3.20
CA PHE A 118 -7.38 -14.19 -1.80
C PHE A 118 -6.71 -12.85 -1.52
N SER A 119 -7.00 -12.29 -0.35
CA SER A 119 -6.48 -11.02 0.09
C SER A 119 -6.06 -11.04 1.57
N ALA A 120 -5.42 -9.99 2.08
CA ALA A 120 -5.22 -9.79 3.53
C ALA A 120 -5.21 -8.31 3.93
N GLU A 121 -5.53 -8.05 5.19
CA GLU A 121 -5.44 -6.75 5.86
C GLU A 121 -4.41 -6.82 6.96
N PHE A 122 -3.46 -5.90 6.92
CA PHE A 122 -2.31 -5.87 7.79
C PHE A 122 -2.23 -4.53 8.52
N LEU A 123 -2.18 -4.56 9.84
CA LEU A 123 -2.15 -3.35 10.67
C LEU A 123 -0.75 -2.77 10.77
N GLY A 124 -0.62 -1.47 10.58
CA GLY A 124 0.65 -0.80 10.81
C GLY A 124 0.49 0.66 11.15
N ARG A 125 1.57 1.23 11.67
CA ARG A 125 1.66 2.66 11.97
C ARG A 125 1.24 3.51 10.77
N HIS A 126 0.51 4.58 11.02
CA HIS A 126 0.12 5.52 9.97
C HIS A 126 1.33 6.37 9.51
N SER A 127 1.42 6.71 8.23
CA SER A 127 2.53 7.51 7.69
C SER A 127 2.62 8.90 8.33
N PHE A 128 1.48 9.47 8.76
CA PHE A 128 1.43 10.75 9.48
C PHE A 128 1.93 10.68 10.94
N ASN A 129 2.31 9.50 11.45
CA ASN A 129 2.99 9.46 12.74
C ASN A 129 4.34 10.22 12.70
N ILE A 130 4.93 10.36 11.51
CA ILE A 130 6.10 11.23 11.27
C ILE A 130 5.80 12.69 11.60
N GLY A 131 4.56 13.14 11.40
CA GLY A 131 4.09 14.51 11.67
C GLY A 131 3.35 14.68 13.00
N GLY A 132 3.42 13.70 13.91
CA GLY A 132 2.85 13.81 15.26
C GLY A 132 1.55 13.06 15.51
N TRP A 133 1.05 12.27 14.55
CA TRP A 133 -0.02 11.30 14.85
C TRP A 133 0.51 10.15 15.69
N ARG A 134 -0.39 9.38 16.32
CA ARG A 134 -0.04 8.21 17.13
C ARG A 134 -0.91 6.98 16.83
N ILE A 135 -1.27 6.81 15.56
CA ILE A 135 -2.04 5.66 15.13
C ILE A 135 -1.12 4.44 15.04
N LEU A 136 -1.39 3.43 15.86
CA LEU A 136 -0.73 2.12 15.85
C LEU A 136 0.82 2.18 15.83
N PRO A 137 1.48 2.97 16.70
CA PRO A 137 2.93 3.22 16.63
C PRO A 137 3.75 1.93 16.76
N GLU A 138 3.27 0.98 17.56
CA GLU A 138 3.91 -0.31 17.83
C GLU A 138 3.56 -1.42 16.81
N ARG A 139 2.96 -1.05 15.65
CA ARG A 139 2.54 -2.01 14.62
C ARG A 139 3.29 -1.76 13.30
N PRO A 140 3.71 -2.81 12.57
CA PRO A 140 3.38 -4.24 12.79
C PRO A 140 4.10 -4.85 13.99
N ASN A 141 3.39 -5.69 14.75
CA ASN A 141 3.96 -6.47 15.86
C ASN A 141 4.04 -7.97 15.53
N ALA A 142 4.48 -8.78 16.50
CA ALA A 142 4.64 -10.23 16.31
C ALA A 142 3.35 -10.93 15.86
N GLN A 143 2.19 -10.54 16.40
CA GLN A 143 0.89 -11.10 16.02
C GLN A 143 0.55 -10.78 14.57
N ASP A 144 0.82 -9.56 14.10
CA ASP A 144 0.60 -9.23 12.70
C ASP A 144 1.50 -10.02 11.75
N LEU A 145 2.77 -10.17 12.14
CA LEU A 145 3.75 -10.89 11.33
C LEU A 145 3.46 -12.39 11.28
N ALA A 146 2.80 -12.96 12.29
CA ALA A 146 2.31 -14.34 12.27
C ALA A 146 1.21 -14.52 11.19
N VAL A 147 0.27 -13.58 11.09
CA VAL A 147 -0.76 -13.61 10.03
C VAL A 147 -0.12 -13.51 8.64
N ALA A 148 0.99 -12.77 8.50
CA ALA A 148 1.73 -12.69 7.25
C ALA A 148 2.43 -14.01 6.88
N GLU A 149 2.85 -14.82 7.85
CA GLU A 149 3.37 -16.18 7.62
C GLU A 149 2.27 -17.12 7.14
N GLU A 150 1.10 -17.09 7.79
CA GLU A 150 -0.07 -17.86 7.36
C GLU A 150 -0.49 -17.48 5.94
N TYR A 151 -0.46 -16.19 5.61
CA TYR A 151 -0.74 -15.68 4.27
C TYR A 151 0.25 -16.21 3.22
N ALA A 152 1.55 -16.27 3.56
CA ALA A 152 2.58 -16.83 2.69
C ALA A 152 2.37 -18.33 2.45
N ALA A 153 2.03 -19.10 3.50
CA ALA A 153 1.71 -20.51 3.37
C ALA A 153 0.47 -20.73 2.49
N LEU A 154 -0.58 -19.92 2.65
CA LEU A 154 -1.77 -19.94 1.80
C LEU A 154 -1.43 -19.63 0.34
N ALA A 155 -0.50 -18.72 0.08
CA ALA A 155 -0.05 -18.43 -1.29
C ALA A 155 0.58 -19.63 -1.98
N ILE A 156 1.43 -20.39 -1.26
CA ILE A 156 2.03 -21.62 -1.79
C ILE A 156 0.94 -22.64 -2.15
N ASP A 157 0.01 -22.87 -1.24
CA ASP A 157 -1.13 -23.78 -1.46
C ASP A 157 -1.93 -23.35 -2.70
N ARG A 158 -2.48 -22.13 -2.70
CA ARG A 158 -3.40 -21.66 -3.76
C ARG A 158 -2.74 -21.51 -5.12
N PHE A 159 -1.47 -21.11 -5.18
CA PHE A 159 -0.76 -20.98 -6.45
C PHE A 159 -0.33 -22.33 -7.03
N SER A 160 -0.21 -23.39 -6.21
CA SER A 160 0.08 -24.75 -6.69
C SER A 160 -1.13 -25.48 -7.28
N GLN A 161 -2.35 -25.12 -6.84
CA GLN A 161 -3.59 -25.78 -7.30
C GLN A 161 -3.89 -25.51 -8.77
N ASN A 162 -4.38 -26.48 -9.53
CA ASN A 162 -4.72 -26.28 -10.95
C ASN A 162 -5.88 -25.27 -11.14
N ALA A 163 -6.92 -25.37 -10.33
CA ALA A 163 -8.13 -24.55 -10.43
C ALA A 163 -8.58 -24.03 -9.04
N PRO A 164 -7.81 -23.11 -8.43
CA PRO A 164 -8.17 -22.56 -7.12
C PRO A 164 -9.42 -21.69 -7.22
N SER A 165 -10.15 -21.62 -6.11
CA SER A 165 -11.28 -20.70 -5.94
C SER A 165 -10.81 -19.26 -6.10
N VAL A 166 -11.53 -18.49 -6.92
CA VAL A 166 -11.31 -17.04 -7.05
C VAL A 166 -11.96 -16.31 -5.88
N LEU A 167 -11.32 -15.23 -5.44
CA LEU A 167 -11.89 -14.36 -4.41
C LEU A 167 -13.17 -13.74 -4.94
N ARG A 168 -14.26 -13.82 -4.17
CA ARG A 168 -15.49 -13.10 -4.46
C ARG A 168 -15.66 -12.03 -3.39
N LEU A 169 -15.79 -10.78 -3.81
CA LEU A 169 -16.07 -9.65 -2.92
C LEU A 169 -17.42 -9.07 -3.29
N GLN A 170 -18.23 -8.76 -2.28
CA GLN A 170 -19.45 -7.99 -2.51
C GLN A 170 -19.07 -6.56 -2.86
N LYS A 171 -19.83 -5.96 -3.78
CA LYS A 171 -19.67 -4.56 -4.14
C LYS A 171 -20.02 -3.69 -2.91
N PRO A 172 -19.09 -2.89 -2.38
CA PRO A 172 -19.38 -2.09 -1.21
C PRO A 172 -20.40 -0.99 -1.50
N PHE A 173 -21.19 -0.63 -0.49
CA PHE A 173 -22.15 0.46 -0.59
C PHE A 173 -21.48 1.79 -0.96
N GLY A 174 -22.13 2.59 -1.80
CA GLY A 174 -21.62 3.89 -2.25
C GLY A 174 -20.45 3.83 -3.26
N TYR A 175 -19.95 2.64 -3.62
CA TYR A 175 -18.78 2.50 -4.50
C TYR A 175 -18.94 3.29 -5.82
N ASP A 176 -20.07 3.16 -6.52
CA ASP A 176 -20.26 3.86 -7.81
C ASP A 176 -20.27 5.38 -7.65
N GLN A 177 -20.85 5.88 -6.55
CA GLN A 177 -20.91 7.32 -6.26
C GLN A 177 -19.51 7.86 -5.99
N VAL A 178 -18.71 7.13 -5.22
CA VAL A 178 -17.32 7.50 -4.93
C VAL A 178 -16.46 7.46 -6.18
N ILE A 179 -16.57 6.42 -7.02
CA ILE A 179 -15.84 6.33 -8.29
C ILE A 179 -16.23 7.47 -9.23
N SER A 180 -17.53 7.78 -9.35
CA SER A 180 -18.00 8.92 -10.14
C SER A 180 -17.45 10.25 -9.59
N SER A 181 -17.43 10.42 -8.26
CA SER A 181 -16.91 11.62 -7.62
C SER A 181 -15.41 11.78 -7.86
N LEU A 182 -14.63 10.69 -7.80
CA LEU A 182 -13.19 10.71 -8.10
C LEU A 182 -12.92 11.06 -9.57
N ALA A 183 -13.73 10.53 -10.50
CA ALA A 183 -13.60 10.84 -11.93
C ALA A 183 -13.94 12.31 -12.25
N ASN A 184 -14.81 12.93 -11.45
CA ASN A 184 -15.23 14.33 -11.59
C ASN A 184 -14.53 15.28 -10.61
N ALA A 185 -13.57 14.80 -9.82
CA ALA A 185 -12.90 15.61 -8.83
C ALA A 185 -12.12 16.73 -9.51
N GLN A 186 -12.39 17.98 -9.13
CA GLN A 186 -11.60 19.12 -9.59
C GLN A 186 -10.17 19.01 -9.06
N GLU A 187 -9.20 19.46 -9.85
CA GLU A 187 -7.82 19.56 -9.38
C GLU A 187 -7.76 20.49 -8.17
N THR A 188 -7.38 19.94 -7.01
CA THR A 188 -7.09 20.74 -5.83
C THR A 188 -5.82 21.54 -6.09
N THR A 189 -5.96 22.86 -6.22
CA THR A 189 -4.84 23.78 -6.46
C THR A 189 -4.12 24.16 -5.17
N GLU A 190 -4.79 24.00 -4.04
CA GLU A 190 -4.31 24.32 -2.69
C GLU A 190 -4.66 23.17 -1.75
N ARG A 191 -3.71 22.77 -0.90
CA ARG A 191 -3.96 21.83 0.18
C ARG A 191 -4.06 22.59 1.49
N GLN A 192 -4.98 22.16 2.35
CA GLN A 192 -5.19 22.73 3.69
C GLN A 192 -4.03 22.46 4.67
N TRP A 193 -2.99 21.73 4.27
CA TRP A 193 -1.84 21.38 5.11
C TRP A 193 -0.54 21.60 4.35
N LYS A 194 0.51 22.03 5.05
CA LYS A 194 1.82 22.28 4.43
C LYS A 194 2.50 20.94 4.14
N ASN A 195 2.83 20.75 2.86
CA ASN A 195 3.55 19.58 2.38
C ASN A 195 4.99 19.52 2.97
N PRO A 196 5.70 18.39 2.81
CA PRO A 196 7.11 18.31 3.17
C PRO A 196 7.92 19.48 2.59
N VAL A 197 8.66 20.15 3.47
CA VAL A 197 9.57 21.25 3.15
C VAL A 197 10.96 20.96 3.69
N ARG A 198 12.00 21.37 2.96
CA ARG A 198 13.37 21.30 3.46
C ARG A 198 13.64 22.42 4.45
N THR A 199 14.14 22.08 5.63
CA THR A 199 14.75 23.05 6.55
C THR A 199 16.23 23.20 6.24
N ILE A 200 16.70 24.44 6.17
CA ILE A 200 18.02 24.78 5.64
C ILE A 200 19.01 24.74 6.80
N GLU A 201 19.89 23.74 6.80
CA GLU A 201 21.24 23.74 7.38
C GLU A 201 21.91 22.34 7.26
N GLU A 202 21.12 21.26 7.19
CA GLU A 202 21.64 19.89 7.31
C GLU A 202 21.52 19.05 6.02
N CYS A 203 21.10 19.62 4.89
CA CYS A 203 20.86 18.87 3.65
C CYS A 203 22.11 18.72 2.77
N SER A 204 22.51 17.48 2.49
CA SER A 204 23.61 17.12 1.59
C SER A 204 23.31 17.27 0.09
N MET A 205 22.07 17.64 -0.27
CA MET A 205 21.60 17.72 -1.66
C MET A 205 21.69 16.39 -2.44
N CYS A 206 21.53 15.24 -1.76
CA CYS A 206 21.60 13.92 -2.38
C CYS A 206 20.50 13.61 -3.43
N GLY A 207 19.40 14.39 -3.46
CA GLY A 207 18.33 14.25 -4.45
C GLY A 207 17.37 13.06 -4.25
N ILE A 208 17.58 12.20 -3.24
CA ILE A 208 16.76 11.00 -3.01
C ILE A 208 15.26 11.32 -2.89
N CYS A 209 14.92 12.43 -2.23
CA CYS A 209 13.53 12.86 -2.04
C CYS A 209 12.78 13.15 -3.36
N GLU A 210 13.50 13.54 -4.41
CA GLU A 210 12.98 13.79 -5.75
C GLU A 210 12.97 12.50 -6.57
N THR A 211 14.09 11.74 -6.58
CA THR A 211 14.23 10.53 -7.41
C THR A 211 13.30 9.40 -6.98
N GLU A 212 13.12 9.20 -5.67
CA GLU A 212 12.24 8.18 -5.11
C GLU A 212 10.79 8.66 -4.99
N CYS A 213 10.50 9.92 -5.32
CA CYS A 213 9.15 10.45 -5.19
C CYS A 213 8.18 9.65 -6.08
N PRO A 214 7.11 9.06 -5.51
CA PRO A 214 6.14 8.31 -6.29
C PRO A 214 5.44 9.11 -7.38
N THR A 215 5.43 10.42 -7.27
CA THR A 215 4.67 11.33 -8.14
C THR A 215 5.56 12.39 -8.78
N GLN A 216 6.89 12.30 -8.61
CA GLN A 216 7.84 13.34 -9.00
C GLN A 216 7.43 14.74 -8.51
N ALA A 217 6.77 14.80 -7.36
CA ALA A 217 6.22 16.03 -6.82
C ALA A 217 7.26 16.86 -6.06
N PHE A 218 8.31 16.25 -5.53
CA PHE A 218 9.31 16.94 -4.72
C PHE A 218 10.42 17.48 -5.62
N ASP A 219 10.75 18.76 -5.47
CA ASP A 219 11.86 19.42 -6.15
C ASP A 219 13.00 19.60 -5.15
N ALA A 220 14.12 18.90 -5.40
CA ALA A 220 15.26 18.90 -4.50
C ALA A 220 16.03 20.23 -4.50
N VAL A 221 15.90 21.07 -5.53
CA VAL A 221 16.59 22.36 -5.58
C VAL A 221 15.86 23.39 -4.73
N THR A 222 14.56 23.54 -4.95
CA THR A 222 13.69 24.46 -4.20
C THR A 222 13.42 23.96 -2.78
N GLY A 223 13.48 22.64 -2.55
CA GLY A 223 13.15 22.02 -1.28
C GLY A 223 11.64 21.99 -0.99
N LEU A 224 10.82 22.13 -2.03
CA LEU A 224 9.37 22.19 -1.96
C LEU A 224 8.75 21.02 -2.71
N SER A 225 7.55 20.62 -2.31
CA SER A 225 6.74 19.67 -3.07
C SER A 225 5.54 20.34 -3.72
N ASN A 226 5.29 19.97 -4.98
CA ASN A 226 4.17 20.42 -5.76
C ASN A 226 2.85 19.92 -5.12
N PRO A 227 1.98 20.83 -4.64
CA PRO A 227 0.75 20.46 -3.96
C PRO A 227 -0.27 19.75 -4.86
N ARG A 228 -0.18 19.91 -6.18
CA ARG A 228 -1.09 19.30 -7.15
C ARG A 228 -0.81 17.81 -7.36
N THR A 229 0.47 17.44 -7.38
CA THR A 229 0.90 16.07 -7.72
C THR A 229 1.29 15.25 -6.49
N CYS A 230 1.73 15.89 -5.40
CA CYS A 230 2.09 15.19 -4.17
C CYS A 230 0.90 14.39 -3.65
N ILE A 231 1.07 13.11 -3.31
CA ILE A 231 -0.02 12.29 -2.72
C ILE A 231 -0.02 12.26 -1.19
N GLY A 232 0.83 13.05 -0.54
CA GLY A 232 0.91 13.10 0.93
C GLY A 232 1.40 11.79 1.56
N CYS A 233 2.19 10.98 0.86
CA CYS A 233 2.62 9.67 1.35
C CYS A 233 3.73 9.72 2.41
N MET A 234 4.37 10.88 2.62
CA MET A 234 5.50 11.09 3.53
C MET A 234 6.79 10.32 3.18
N HIS A 235 6.86 9.68 2.01
CA HIS A 235 8.02 8.90 1.60
C HIS A 235 9.31 9.73 1.60
N CYS A 236 9.29 10.94 1.02
CA CYS A 236 10.46 11.81 0.97
C CYS A 236 11.01 12.15 2.36
N VAL A 237 10.13 12.44 3.33
CA VAL A 237 10.52 12.72 4.73
C VAL A 237 11.11 11.47 5.37
N TYR A 238 10.47 10.32 5.16
CA TYR A 238 10.87 9.05 5.75
C TYR A 238 12.25 8.57 5.29
N ILE A 239 12.58 8.73 4.01
CA ILE A 239 13.83 8.23 3.42
C ILE A 239 14.98 9.24 3.45
N CYS A 240 14.75 10.47 3.92
CA CYS A 240 15.80 11.49 3.92
C CYS A 240 16.92 11.11 4.90
N PRO A 241 18.15 10.80 4.42
CA PRO A 241 19.23 10.34 5.29
C PRO A 241 19.65 11.43 6.28
N ASP A 242 19.59 12.68 5.84
CA ASP A 242 19.96 13.85 6.63
C ASP A 242 18.85 14.33 7.57
N LYS A 243 17.63 13.76 7.46
CA LYS A 243 16.43 14.23 8.16
C LYS A 243 16.13 15.72 7.96
N ALA A 244 16.56 16.26 6.82
CA ALA A 244 16.45 17.68 6.48
C ALA A 244 15.04 18.10 6.01
N LEU A 245 14.11 17.15 5.86
CA LEU A 245 12.72 17.43 5.46
C LEU A 245 11.80 17.38 6.68
N LYS A 246 10.92 18.37 6.81
CA LYS A 246 9.91 18.44 7.87
C LYS A 246 8.51 18.60 7.29
N VAL A 247 7.53 18.18 8.07
CA VAL A 247 6.11 18.49 7.88
C VAL A 247 5.63 19.26 9.09
N ASP A 248 4.68 20.17 8.90
CA ASP A 248 4.06 20.91 10.02
C ASP A 248 3.42 19.92 11.01
N ASP A 249 3.33 20.30 12.29
CA ASP A 249 2.66 19.50 13.31
C ASP A 249 1.17 19.32 12.93
N VAL A 250 0.78 18.09 12.61
CA VAL A 250 -0.57 17.75 12.16
C VAL A 250 -1.47 17.26 13.31
N LYS A 251 -1.14 17.55 14.58
CA LYS A 251 -1.99 17.23 15.74
C LYS A 251 -3.42 17.75 15.64
N GLY A 252 -3.63 18.98 15.16
CA GLY A 252 -4.99 19.51 14.98
C GLY A 252 -5.83 18.71 13.97
N VAL A 253 -5.16 18.18 12.94
CA VAL A 253 -5.79 17.26 11.95
C VAL A 253 -6.03 15.88 12.57
N TYR A 254 -5.16 15.45 13.49
CA TYR A 254 -5.30 14.16 14.19
C TYR A 254 -6.57 14.10 15.04
N GLU A 255 -6.79 15.10 15.89
CA GLU A 255 -7.98 15.17 16.75
C GLU A 255 -9.26 15.26 15.92
N SER A 256 -9.25 16.09 14.87
CA SER A 256 -10.35 16.19 13.91
C SER A 256 -10.63 14.85 13.21
N PHE A 257 -9.58 14.11 12.84
CA PHE A 257 -9.72 12.78 12.23
C PHE A 257 -10.42 11.80 13.18
N LEU A 258 -9.97 11.70 14.44
CA LEU A 258 -10.59 10.81 15.43
C LEU A 258 -12.07 11.17 15.65
N SER A 259 -12.36 12.47 15.76
CA SER A 259 -13.72 12.97 15.98
C SER A 259 -14.63 12.72 14.77
N ASN A 260 -14.21 13.10 13.57
CA ASN A 260 -15.02 12.99 12.34
C ASN A 260 -15.34 11.54 11.97
N TRP A 261 -14.44 10.62 12.29
CA TRP A 261 -14.64 9.19 12.01
C TRP A 261 -15.17 8.40 13.21
N HIS A 262 -15.39 9.05 14.35
CA HIS A 262 -15.83 8.43 15.59
C HIS A 262 -14.99 7.20 15.96
N VAL A 263 -13.65 7.32 15.85
CA VAL A 263 -12.70 6.24 16.19
C VAL A 263 -11.81 6.66 17.35
N THR A 264 -11.41 5.70 18.18
CA THR A 264 -10.40 5.90 19.22
C THR A 264 -9.14 5.08 18.93
N GLU A 265 -8.04 5.45 19.58
CA GLU A 265 -6.80 4.66 19.54
C GLU A 265 -7.02 3.24 20.07
N GLU A 266 -7.83 3.08 21.11
CA GLU A 266 -8.17 1.77 21.68
C GLU A 266 -8.92 0.90 20.67
N MET A 267 -9.93 1.45 19.98
CA MET A 267 -10.66 0.75 18.92
C MET A 267 -9.73 0.28 17.80
N MET A 268 -8.80 1.13 17.37
CA MET A 268 -7.83 0.77 16.33
C MET A 268 -6.83 -0.28 16.83
N ASN A 269 -6.33 -0.16 18.06
CA ASN A 269 -5.39 -1.12 18.65
C ASN A 269 -6.01 -2.51 18.87
N ALA A 270 -7.32 -2.57 19.15
CA ALA A 270 -8.05 -3.82 19.32
C ALA A 270 -8.22 -4.62 18.02
N LYS A 271 -8.01 -4.00 16.84
CA LYS A 271 -8.09 -4.70 15.56
C LYS A 271 -6.95 -5.71 15.41
N GLN A 272 -7.22 -6.73 14.60
CA GLN A 272 -6.27 -7.78 14.25
C GLN A 272 -6.05 -7.78 12.74
N SER A 273 -4.80 -8.04 12.35
CA SER A 273 -4.49 -8.40 10.98
C SER A 273 -5.22 -9.70 10.62
N ARG A 274 -5.65 -9.86 9.36
CA ARG A 274 -6.42 -11.04 8.94
C ARG A 274 -6.29 -11.32 7.46
N ILE A 275 -6.49 -12.59 7.11
CA ILE A 275 -6.61 -13.05 5.73
C ILE A 275 -8.08 -12.99 5.30
N ILE A 276 -8.32 -12.61 4.05
CA ILE A 276 -9.63 -12.50 3.42
C ILE A 276 -9.70 -13.54 2.29
N ILE A 277 -10.54 -14.54 2.47
CA ILE A 277 -10.84 -15.60 1.50
C ILE A 277 -12.33 -15.61 1.10
N GLU A 278 -13.19 -14.93 1.86
CA GLU A 278 -14.64 -14.91 1.68
C GLU A 278 -15.19 -13.48 1.59
N SER A 279 -16.37 -13.35 0.96
CA SER A 279 -16.93 -12.05 0.60
C SER A 279 -17.40 -11.20 1.79
N TRP A 280 -17.76 -11.81 2.91
CA TRP A 280 -18.22 -11.09 4.11
C TRP A 280 -17.06 -10.60 4.98
N GLN A 281 -15.84 -11.10 4.74
CA GLN A 281 -14.66 -10.78 5.54
C GLN A 281 -14.09 -9.38 5.25
N THR A 282 -14.63 -8.63 4.29
CA THR A 282 -14.25 -7.22 4.03
C THR A 282 -15.13 -6.20 4.78
N ALA A 283 -16.16 -6.64 5.50
CA ALA A 283 -16.99 -5.76 6.32
C ALA A 283 -16.40 -5.68 7.74
N SER A 284 -15.69 -4.59 8.04
CA SER A 284 -15.16 -4.27 9.39
C SER A 284 -14.97 -2.79 9.60
#